data_AF-A0A7V3CSH2-F1
#
_entry.id   AF-A0A7V3CSH2-F1
#
_cell.length_a   1.000
_cell.length_b   1.000
_cell.length_c   1.000
_cell.angle_alpha   90.00
_cell.angle_beta   90.00
_cell.angle_gamma   90.00
#
_symmetry.space_group_name_H-M   'P 1'
#
loop_
_entity.id
_entity.type
_entity.pdbx_description
1 polymer ?
#
loop_
_entity_poly.entity_id
_entity_poly.type
_entity_poly.pdbx_seq_one_letter_code
_entity_poly.pdbx_strand_id
1 'polypeptide(L)'
;MSNKSTIKCPNCQHEFEATDAFRDEVQRELNTKAKEWQAKKEEEYKKKEDLFQQQLAEALSKQKLNIEESIKKTVADDYENKLKLLTEANQQNEEKLKEARQKELEFLKKEQELKNKEAELDIQLQKKLNDERNNLLNVIQKQEQERNALKFKEFEKQIEDQKKLIDEMKRKAEQGSMQRQGEVQELALEEMLKSTFPFDIIEEVGKGIKGADCMQFVRDSNGRECGKIIYESKRTKAFTNEWIEKLKSDMRA
;
A
#
# COMPACT_ATOMS: atom_id res chain seq x y z
N MET A 1 -140.06 -19.29 41.98
CA MET A 1 -140.46 -18.83 43.32
C MET A 1 -140.23 -17.33 43.39
N SER A 2 -141.28 -16.53 43.20
CA SER A 2 -141.18 -15.07 43.15
C SER A 2 -140.98 -14.51 44.56
N ASN A 3 -139.74 -14.15 44.88
CA ASN A 3 -139.45 -13.33 46.06
C ASN A 3 -139.98 -11.91 45.81
N LYS A 4 -141.17 -11.63 46.38
CA LYS A 4 -141.76 -10.29 46.43
C LYS A 4 -141.07 -9.50 47.54
N SER A 5 -140.13 -8.64 47.15
CA SER A 5 -139.44 -7.71 48.05
C SER A 5 -140.23 -6.41 48.11
N THR A 6 -140.86 -6.13 49.24
CA THR A 6 -141.58 -4.89 49.55
C THR A 6 -140.58 -3.81 49.98
N ILE A 7 -140.62 -2.63 49.37
CA ILE A 7 -139.69 -1.52 49.65
C ILE A 7 -140.45 -0.40 50.38
N LYS A 8 -139.85 0.16 51.43
CA LYS A 8 -140.37 1.33 52.16
C LYS A 8 -139.83 2.62 51.56
N CYS A 9 -140.71 3.55 51.19
CA CYS A 9 -140.30 4.90 50.81
C CYS A 9 -139.70 5.64 52.03
N PRO A 10 -138.43 6.09 51.98
CA PRO A 10 -137.81 6.81 53.09
C PRO A 10 -138.41 8.21 53.34
N ASN A 11 -139.25 8.73 52.44
CA ASN A 11 -139.84 10.08 52.55
C ASN A 11 -141.31 10.10 53.02
N CYS A 12 -142.09 9.03 52.81
CA CYS A 12 -143.51 8.99 53.18
C CYS A 12 -143.97 7.67 53.82
N GLN A 13 -143.06 6.76 54.15
CA GLN A 13 -143.28 5.47 54.85
C GLN A 13 -144.28 4.50 54.21
N HIS A 14 -144.77 4.78 53.00
CA HIS A 14 -145.61 3.87 52.24
C HIS A 14 -144.82 2.63 51.79
N GLU A 15 -145.38 1.44 52.03
CA GLU A 15 -144.84 0.14 51.58
C GLU A 15 -145.43 -0.22 50.22
N PHE A 16 -144.58 -0.35 49.20
CA PHE A 16 -145.00 -0.77 47.87
C PHE A 16 -144.17 -1.96 47.39
N GLU A 17 -144.81 -2.86 46.64
CA GLU A 17 -144.09 -3.97 45.99
C GLU A 17 -143.25 -3.41 44.86
N ALA A 18 -141.96 -3.77 44.81
CA ALA A 18 -141.12 -3.48 43.66
C ALA A 18 -141.65 -4.26 42.44
N THR A 19 -142.55 -3.64 41.68
CA THR A 19 -143.07 -4.13 40.40
C THR A 19 -141.91 -4.44 39.45
N ASP A 20 -142.03 -5.51 38.65
CA ASP A 20 -140.99 -5.93 37.71
C ASP A 20 -140.53 -4.77 36.79
N ALA A 21 -141.42 -3.83 36.46
CA ALA A 21 -141.11 -2.61 35.74
C ALA A 21 -140.09 -1.68 36.44
N PHE A 22 -140.15 -1.55 37.77
CA PHE A 22 -139.20 -0.73 38.54
C PHE A 22 -137.83 -1.41 38.66
N ARG A 23 -137.80 -2.74 38.80
CA ARG A 23 -136.54 -3.50 38.78
C ARG A 23 -135.86 -3.43 37.42
N ASP A 24 -136.63 -3.51 36.33
CA ASP A 24 -136.12 -3.37 34.97
C ASP A 24 -135.59 -1.97 34.69
N GLU A 25 -136.24 -0.92 35.21
CA GLU A 25 -135.79 0.46 35.07
C GLU A 25 -134.48 0.72 35.84
N VAL A 26 -134.40 0.28 37.10
CA VAL A 26 -133.17 0.34 37.90
C VAL A 26 -132.05 -0.50 37.28
N GLN A 27 -132.36 -1.69 36.74
CA GLN A 27 -131.37 -2.53 36.07
C GLN A 27 -130.86 -1.88 34.77
N ARG A 28 -131.73 -1.21 34.00
CA ARG A 28 -131.32 -0.43 32.82
C ARG A 28 -130.44 0.74 33.22
N GLU A 29 -130.80 1.52 34.23
CA GLU A 29 -129.96 2.62 34.71
C GLU A 29 -128.59 2.14 35.21
N LEU A 30 -128.54 1.06 35.99
CA LEU A 30 -127.28 0.47 36.46
C LEU A 30 -126.43 -0.04 35.30
N ASN A 31 -127.04 -0.69 34.30
CA ASN A 31 -126.34 -1.13 33.10
C ASN A 31 -125.82 0.06 32.27
N THR A 32 -126.58 1.15 32.16
CA THR A 32 -126.14 2.38 31.47
C THR A 32 -124.98 3.02 32.22
N LYS A 33 -125.08 3.20 33.55
CA LYS A 33 -124.00 3.73 34.38
C LYS A 33 -122.75 2.83 34.36
N ALA A 34 -122.92 1.51 34.33
CA ALA A 34 -121.81 0.56 34.20
C ALA A 34 -121.13 0.68 32.84
N LYS A 35 -121.89 0.81 31.74
CA LYS A 35 -121.34 1.04 30.39
C LYS A 35 -120.63 2.39 30.28
N GLU A 36 -121.20 3.46 30.83
CA GLU A 36 -120.56 4.78 30.89
C GLU A 36 -119.28 4.76 31.72
N TRP A 37 -119.28 4.06 32.86
CA TRP A 37 -118.10 3.89 33.70
C TRP A 37 -117.00 3.07 33.01
N GLN A 38 -117.38 1.98 32.32
CA GLN A 38 -116.47 1.18 31.51
C GLN A 38 -115.86 2.01 30.38
N ALA A 39 -116.67 2.76 29.64
CA ALA A 39 -116.20 3.63 28.56
C ALA A 39 -115.24 4.71 29.08
N LYS A 40 -115.56 5.37 30.21
CA LYS A 40 -114.67 6.34 30.86
C LYS A 40 -113.35 5.71 31.30
N LYS A 41 -113.39 4.51 31.88
CA LYS A 41 -112.16 3.80 32.28
C LYS A 41 -111.33 3.40 31.08
N GLU A 42 -111.94 2.89 30.02
CA GLU A 42 -111.22 2.54 28.79
C GLU A 42 -110.57 3.76 28.13
N GLU A 43 -111.25 4.91 28.14
CA GLU A 43 -110.68 6.18 27.66
C GLU A 43 -109.52 6.67 28.55
N GLU A 44 -109.63 6.57 29.88
CA GLU A 44 -108.53 6.85 30.81
C GLU A 44 -107.33 5.92 30.58
N TYR A 45 -107.57 4.63 30.35
CA TYR A 45 -106.50 3.66 30.06
C TYR A 45 -105.83 3.97 28.72
N LYS A 46 -106.59 4.28 27.67
CA LYS A 46 -106.04 4.70 26.36
C LYS A 46 -105.18 5.96 26.50
N LYS A 47 -105.65 6.99 27.22
CA LYS A 47 -104.87 8.21 27.47
C LYS A 47 -103.57 7.93 28.23
N LYS A 48 -103.60 7.02 29.22
CA LYS A 48 -102.40 6.62 29.96
C LYS A 48 -101.43 5.82 29.09
N GLU A 49 -101.94 4.93 28.25
CA GLU A 49 -101.12 4.17 27.30
C GLU A 49 -100.47 5.10 26.28
N ASP A 50 -101.23 6.02 25.68
CA ASP A 50 -100.69 7.00 24.72
C ASP A 50 -99.62 7.88 25.36
N LEU A 51 -99.83 8.35 26.60
CA LEU A 51 -98.85 9.14 27.34
C LEU A 51 -97.59 8.32 27.64
N PHE A 52 -97.74 7.05 28.01
CA PHE A 52 -96.62 6.15 28.27
C PHE A 52 -95.82 5.86 27.00
N GLN A 53 -96.50 5.62 25.87
CA GLN A 53 -95.87 5.43 24.56
C GLN A 53 -95.11 6.69 24.12
N GLN A 54 -95.65 7.89 24.35
CA GLN A 54 -94.96 9.15 24.08
C GLN A 54 -93.71 9.31 24.95
N GLN A 55 -93.81 9.06 26.25
CA GLN A 55 -92.66 9.12 27.17
C GLN A 55 -91.58 8.11 26.81
N LEU A 56 -91.96 6.89 26.42
CA LEU A 56 -91.03 5.85 25.97
C LEU A 56 -90.33 6.26 24.67
N ALA A 57 -91.07 6.81 23.70
CA ALA A 57 -90.51 7.31 22.45
C ALA A 57 -89.52 8.48 22.67
N GLU A 58 -89.85 9.39 23.58
CA GLU A 58 -88.97 10.52 23.93
C GLU A 58 -87.70 10.04 24.66
N ALA A 59 -87.83 9.10 25.60
CA ALA A 59 -86.70 8.50 26.30
C ALA A 59 -85.76 7.74 25.33
N LEU A 60 -86.33 6.95 24.42
CA LEU A 60 -85.56 6.26 23.38
C LEU A 60 -84.87 7.23 22.43
N SER A 61 -85.54 8.32 22.04
CA SER A 61 -84.94 9.36 21.19
C SER A 61 -83.75 10.03 21.88
N LYS A 62 -83.91 10.43 23.16
CA LYS A 62 -82.82 11.01 23.95
C LYS A 62 -81.65 10.03 24.12
N GLN A 63 -81.94 8.76 24.37
CA GLN A 63 -80.90 7.73 24.51
C GLN A 63 -80.14 7.52 23.18
N LYS A 64 -80.84 7.49 22.05
CA LYS A 64 -80.21 7.41 20.72
C LYS A 64 -79.29 8.59 20.46
N LEU A 65 -79.74 9.82 20.72
CA LEU A 65 -78.93 11.03 20.56
C LEU A 65 -77.67 11.00 21.44
N ASN A 66 -77.81 10.60 22.71
CA ASN A 66 -76.66 10.48 23.62
C ASN A 66 -75.64 9.42 23.14
N ILE A 67 -76.12 8.28 22.63
CA ILE A 67 -75.25 7.24 22.07
C ILE A 67 -74.56 7.75 20.81
N GLU A 68 -75.27 8.42 19.90
CA GLU A 68 -74.68 8.98 18.68
C GLU A 68 -73.62 10.05 18.99
N GLU A 69 -73.86 10.94 19.96
CA GLU A 69 -72.87 11.92 20.40
C GLU A 69 -71.66 11.26 21.05
N SER A 70 -71.87 10.25 21.90
CA SER A 70 -70.78 9.50 22.52
C SER A 70 -69.92 8.80 21.48
N ILE A 71 -70.54 8.12 20.50
CA ILE A 71 -69.83 7.44 19.42
C ILE A 71 -69.05 8.46 18.59
N LYS A 72 -69.66 9.59 18.21
CA LYS A 72 -68.96 10.64 17.44
C LYS A 72 -67.74 11.18 18.17
N LYS A 73 -67.83 11.41 19.48
CA LYS A 73 -66.70 11.86 20.30
C LYS A 73 -65.59 10.81 20.36
N THR A 74 -65.91 9.57 20.73
CA THR A 74 -64.93 8.48 20.81
C THR A 74 -64.23 8.25 19.47
N VAL A 75 -64.98 8.24 18.37
CA VAL A 75 -64.41 8.09 17.03
C VAL A 75 -63.50 9.26 16.68
N ALA A 76 -63.91 10.50 16.97
CA ALA A 76 -63.07 11.68 16.73
C ALA A 76 -61.77 11.62 17.53
N ASP A 77 -61.84 11.27 18.82
CA ASP A 77 -60.68 11.15 19.71
C ASP A 77 -59.72 10.05 19.23
N ASP A 78 -60.25 8.88 18.82
CA ASP A 78 -59.45 7.78 18.29
C ASP A 78 -58.76 8.16 16.97
N TYR A 79 -59.46 8.87 16.08
CA TYR A 79 -58.86 9.38 14.85
C TYR A 79 -57.80 10.43 15.11
N GLU A 80 -58.03 11.35 16.05
CA GLU A 80 -57.05 12.37 16.42
C GLU A 80 -55.78 11.73 16.99
N ASN A 81 -55.93 10.76 17.89
CA ASN A 81 -54.81 10.02 18.46
C ASN A 81 -54.05 9.24 17.38
N LYS A 82 -54.76 8.57 16.48
CA LYS A 82 -54.13 7.85 15.36
C LYS A 82 -53.38 8.79 14.43
N LEU A 83 -53.95 9.96 14.13
CA LEU A 83 -53.29 10.97 13.29
C LEU A 83 -52.03 11.53 13.97
N LYS A 84 -52.07 11.81 15.28
CA LYS A 84 -50.90 12.24 16.04
C LYS A 84 -49.78 11.19 15.98
N LEU A 85 -50.11 9.93 16.29
CA LEU A 85 -49.13 8.83 16.25
C LEU A 85 -48.53 8.63 14.86
N LEU A 86 -49.34 8.69 13.79
CA LEU A 86 -48.84 8.58 12.42
C LEU A 86 -47.95 9.77 12.04
N THR A 87 -48.30 10.97 12.48
CA THR A 87 -47.51 12.19 12.22
C THR A 87 -46.17 12.13 12.92
N GLU A 88 -46.16 11.75 14.21
CA GLU A 88 -44.93 11.56 14.99
C GLU A 88 -44.04 10.45 14.40
N ALA A 89 -44.63 9.32 14.00
CA ALA A 89 -43.91 8.24 13.36
C ALA A 89 -43.29 8.67 12.01
N ASN A 90 -44.02 9.47 11.22
CA ASN A 90 -43.50 9.98 9.95
C ASN A 90 -42.35 10.97 10.18
N GLN A 91 -42.49 11.89 11.14
CA GLN A 91 -41.42 12.82 11.53
C GLN A 91 -40.16 12.09 11.98
N GLN A 92 -40.29 11.08 12.86
CA GLN A 92 -39.14 10.28 13.30
C GLN A 92 -38.49 9.51 12.14
N ASN A 93 -39.28 9.00 11.20
CA ASN A 93 -38.73 8.33 10.02
C ASN A 93 -38.00 9.30 9.09
N GLU A 94 -38.51 10.52 8.90
CA GLU A 94 -37.85 11.57 8.13
C GLU A 94 -36.51 11.98 8.77
N GLU A 95 -36.48 12.14 10.09
CA GLU A 95 -35.25 12.42 10.84
C GLU A 95 -34.23 11.29 10.70
N LYS A 96 -34.65 10.04 10.91
CA LYS A 96 -33.79 8.85 10.71
C LYS A 96 -33.26 8.76 9.28
N LEU A 97 -34.10 9.06 8.28
CA LEU A 97 -33.69 9.06 6.88
C LEU A 97 -32.67 10.16 6.59
N LYS A 98 -32.84 11.34 7.18
CA LYS A 98 -31.88 12.44 7.06
C LYS A 98 -30.53 12.09 7.70
N GLU A 99 -30.54 11.51 8.89
CA GLU A 99 -29.32 11.04 9.56
C GLU A 99 -28.62 9.94 8.76
N ALA A 100 -29.38 8.97 8.22
CA ALA A 100 -28.83 7.90 7.40
C ALA A 100 -28.15 8.46 6.13
N ARG A 101 -28.81 9.38 5.43
CA ARG A 101 -28.25 10.07 4.25
C ARG A 101 -27.00 10.88 4.60
N GLN A 102 -26.97 11.54 5.75
CA GLN A 102 -25.79 12.27 6.20
C GLN A 102 -24.62 11.33 6.49
N LYS A 103 -24.87 10.22 7.20
CA LYS A 103 -23.85 9.19 7.47
C LYS A 103 -23.32 8.56 6.18
N GLU A 104 -24.19 8.28 5.21
CA GLU A 104 -23.80 7.77 3.89
C GLU A 104 -22.91 8.76 3.14
N LEU A 105 -23.27 10.05 3.14
CA LEU A 105 -22.47 11.10 2.50
C LEU A 105 -21.11 11.30 3.19
N GLU A 106 -21.06 11.26 4.52
CA GLU A 106 -19.82 11.30 5.29
C GLU A 106 -18.94 10.08 5.02
N PHE A 107 -19.54 8.90 4.90
CA PHE A 107 -18.83 7.66 4.56
C PHE A 107 -18.21 7.74 3.17
N LEU A 108 -18.98 8.15 2.16
CA LEU A 108 -18.48 8.32 0.78
C LEU A 108 -17.36 9.36 0.69
N LYS A 109 -17.46 10.47 1.43
CA LYS A 109 -16.37 11.46 1.53
C LYS A 109 -15.11 10.86 2.12
N LYS A 110 -15.22 10.13 3.25
CA LYS A 110 -14.07 9.47 3.87
C LYS A 110 -13.46 8.41 2.97
N GLU A 111 -14.28 7.63 2.26
CA GLU A 111 -13.79 6.64 1.29
C GLU A 111 -12.99 7.31 0.17
N GLN A 112 -13.49 8.43 -0.39
CA GLN A 112 -12.78 9.18 -1.41
C GLN A 112 -11.47 9.79 -0.89
N GLU A 113 -11.49 10.35 0.33
CA GLU A 113 -10.29 10.88 0.98
C GLU A 113 -9.24 9.81 1.22
N LEU A 114 -9.64 8.61 1.64
CA LEU A 114 -8.73 7.48 1.83
C LEU A 114 -8.11 7.03 0.51
N LYS A 115 -8.92 6.88 -0.56
CA LYS A 115 -8.41 6.55 -1.90
C LYS A 115 -7.41 7.59 -2.41
N ASN A 116 -7.70 8.88 -2.21
CA ASN A 116 -6.78 9.96 -2.59
C ASN A 116 -5.48 9.91 -1.79
N LYS A 117 -5.55 9.63 -0.47
CA LYS A 117 -4.36 9.47 0.38
C LYS A 117 -3.52 8.26 -0.02
N GLU A 118 -4.14 7.14 -0.34
CA GLU A 118 -3.43 5.94 -0.83
C GLU A 118 -2.72 6.23 -2.15
N ALA A 119 -3.38 6.89 -3.10
CA ALA A 119 -2.77 7.28 -4.37
C ALA A 119 -1.59 8.26 -4.18
N GLU A 120 -1.74 9.25 -3.29
CA GLU A 120 -0.67 10.20 -2.97
C GLU A 120 0.51 9.51 -2.28
N LEU A 121 0.25 8.57 -1.36
CA LEU A 121 1.28 7.76 -0.71
C LEU A 121 2.05 6.90 -1.72
N ASP A 122 1.36 6.27 -2.67
CA ASP A 122 2.00 5.48 -3.72
C ASP A 122 2.90 6.36 -4.61
N ILE A 123 2.41 7.53 -5.03
CA ILE A 123 3.21 8.50 -5.79
C ILE A 123 4.46 8.94 -5.00
N GLN A 124 4.31 9.24 -3.70
CA GLN A 124 5.44 9.63 -2.86
C GLN A 124 6.45 8.50 -2.68
N LEU A 125 5.97 7.26 -2.54
CA LEU A 125 6.82 6.08 -2.47
C LEU A 125 7.59 5.87 -3.78
N GLN A 126 6.92 5.96 -4.93
CA GLN A 126 7.56 5.86 -6.25
C GLN A 126 8.63 6.94 -6.44
N LYS A 127 8.35 8.20 -6.03
CA LYS A 127 9.33 9.29 -6.06
C LYS A 127 10.55 8.96 -5.19
N LYS A 128 10.34 8.56 -3.93
CA LYS A 128 11.43 8.17 -3.03
C LYS A 128 12.28 7.02 -3.59
N LEU A 129 11.64 5.98 -4.12
CA LEU A 129 12.34 4.85 -4.73
C LEU A 129 13.16 5.28 -5.95
N ASN A 130 12.64 6.22 -6.75
CA ASN A 130 13.37 6.73 -7.90
C ASN A 130 14.57 7.60 -7.47
N ASP A 131 14.40 8.44 -6.45
CA ASP A 131 15.46 9.25 -5.87
C ASP A 131 16.55 8.36 -5.24
N GLU A 132 16.18 7.32 -4.50
CA GLU A 132 17.11 6.33 -3.95
C GLU A 132 17.84 5.56 -5.05
N ARG A 133 17.16 5.17 -6.13
CA ARG A 133 17.80 4.55 -7.30
C ARG A 133 18.82 5.48 -7.94
N ASN A 134 18.48 6.74 -8.16
CA ASN A 134 19.40 7.73 -8.72
C ASN A 134 20.62 7.96 -7.82
N ASN A 135 20.39 8.04 -6.50
CA ASN A 135 21.48 8.16 -5.52
C ASN A 135 22.39 6.92 -5.56
N LEU A 136 21.83 5.72 -5.60
CA LEU A 136 22.59 4.48 -5.71
C LEU A 136 23.40 4.42 -7.00
N LEU A 137 22.81 4.80 -8.14
CA LEU A 137 23.50 4.88 -9.43
C LEU A 137 24.69 5.85 -9.36
N ASN A 138 24.51 7.03 -8.79
CA ASN A 138 25.59 8.00 -8.60
C ASN A 138 26.72 7.46 -7.71
N VAL A 139 26.37 6.77 -6.62
CA VAL A 139 27.36 6.15 -5.73
C VAL A 139 28.13 5.04 -6.45
N ILE A 140 27.44 4.15 -7.17
CA ILE A 140 28.08 3.07 -7.95
C ILE A 140 29.00 3.67 -9.03
N GLN A 141 28.52 4.68 -9.76
CA GLN A 141 29.31 5.34 -10.81
C GLN A 141 30.59 5.97 -10.22
N LYS A 142 30.48 6.65 -9.07
CA LYS A 142 31.63 7.24 -8.40
C LYS A 142 32.61 6.17 -7.90
N GLN A 143 32.12 5.10 -7.29
CA GLN A 143 32.95 3.99 -6.82
C GLN A 143 33.68 3.29 -7.98
N GLU A 144 33.01 3.05 -9.11
CA GLU A 144 33.63 2.46 -10.30
C GLU A 144 34.65 3.41 -10.94
N GLN A 145 34.39 4.72 -10.97
CA GLN A 145 35.37 5.70 -11.41
C GLN A 145 36.62 5.71 -10.53
N GLU A 146 36.46 5.71 -9.20
CA GLU A 146 37.58 5.66 -8.24
C GLU A 146 38.38 4.36 -8.39
N ARG A 147 37.69 3.21 -8.51
CA ARG A 147 38.32 1.90 -8.71
C ARG A 147 39.09 1.84 -10.03
N ASN A 148 38.51 2.35 -11.12
CA ASN A 148 39.18 2.38 -12.41
C ASN A 148 40.36 3.35 -12.40
N ALA A 149 40.24 4.53 -11.77
CA ALA A 149 41.35 5.46 -11.62
C ALA A 149 42.54 4.85 -10.86
N LEU A 150 42.28 4.07 -9.81
CA LEU A 150 43.33 3.33 -9.10
C LEU A 150 43.99 2.27 -10.00
N LYS A 151 43.19 1.45 -10.70
CA LYS A 151 43.72 0.46 -11.65
C LYS A 151 44.53 1.09 -12.77
N PHE A 152 44.09 2.23 -13.32
CA PHE A 152 44.83 2.96 -14.34
C PHE A 152 46.19 3.43 -13.81
N LYS A 153 46.24 3.99 -12.60
CA LYS A 153 47.52 4.37 -11.97
C LYS A 153 48.44 3.18 -11.70
N GLU A 154 47.87 2.05 -11.28
CA GLU A 154 48.63 0.80 -11.12
C GLU A 154 49.23 0.33 -12.45
N PHE A 155 48.43 0.32 -13.53
CA PHE A 155 48.89 -0.05 -14.86
C PHE A 155 49.91 0.94 -15.44
N GLU A 156 49.72 2.25 -15.24
CA GLU A 156 50.70 3.27 -15.64
C GLU A 156 52.05 3.03 -14.97
N LYS A 157 52.04 2.77 -13.66
CA LYS A 157 53.26 2.46 -12.92
C LYS A 157 53.89 1.16 -13.40
N GLN A 158 53.11 0.11 -13.62
CA GLN A 158 53.62 -1.15 -14.18
C GLN A 158 54.26 -0.96 -15.56
N ILE A 159 53.65 -0.16 -16.44
CA ILE A 159 54.21 0.16 -17.76
C ILE A 159 55.51 0.94 -17.62
N GLU A 160 55.58 1.90 -16.70
CA GLU A 160 56.79 2.69 -16.46
C GLU A 160 57.94 1.81 -15.93
N ASP A 161 57.65 0.94 -14.96
CA ASP A 161 58.62 -0.01 -14.40
C ASP A 161 59.09 -1.02 -15.47
N GLN A 162 58.17 -1.53 -16.30
CA GLN A 162 58.52 -2.39 -17.44
C GLN A 162 59.41 -1.67 -18.47
N LYS A 163 59.12 -0.41 -18.80
CA LYS A 163 59.96 0.39 -19.71
C LYS A 163 61.38 0.55 -19.16
N LYS A 164 61.53 0.88 -17.88
CA LYS A 164 62.84 0.98 -17.22
C LYS A 164 63.60 -0.35 -17.28
N LEU A 165 62.92 -1.46 -16.99
CA LEU A 165 63.52 -2.79 -17.06
C LEU A 165 63.98 -3.14 -18.48
N ILE A 166 63.16 -2.82 -19.50
CA ILE A 166 63.52 -3.03 -20.91
C ILE A 166 64.76 -2.22 -21.30
N ASP A 167 64.85 -0.95 -20.88
CA ASP A 167 66.01 -0.11 -21.18
C ASP A 167 67.28 -0.59 -20.47
N GLU A 168 67.17 -1.06 -19.22
CA GLU A 168 68.29 -1.69 -18.51
C GLU A 168 68.74 -3.01 -19.18
N MET A 169 67.80 -3.86 -19.59
CA MET A 169 68.11 -5.09 -20.32
C MET A 169 68.79 -4.80 -21.66
N LYS A 170 68.32 -3.79 -22.40
CA LYS A 170 68.98 -3.34 -23.64
C LYS A 170 70.42 -2.90 -23.37
N ARG A 171 70.66 -2.06 -22.36
CA ARG A 171 72.03 -1.62 -21.99
C ARG A 171 72.93 -2.80 -21.62
N LYS A 172 72.44 -3.76 -20.83
CA LYS A 172 73.22 -4.96 -20.46
C LYS A 172 73.51 -5.85 -21.67
N ALA A 173 72.54 -6.02 -22.57
CA ALA A 173 72.73 -6.79 -23.79
C ALA A 173 73.77 -6.15 -24.73
N GLU A 174 73.73 -4.82 -24.89
CA GLU A 174 74.70 -4.05 -25.66
C GLU A 174 76.12 -4.16 -25.06
N GLN A 175 76.25 -4.01 -23.73
CA GLN A 175 77.54 -4.13 -23.05
C GLN A 175 78.13 -5.55 -23.13
N GLY A 176 77.29 -6.59 -22.96
CA GLY A 176 77.70 -7.98 -23.12
C GLY A 176 78.12 -8.33 -24.55
N SER A 177 77.48 -7.71 -25.56
CA SER A 177 77.88 -7.88 -26.96
C SER A 177 79.27 -7.31 -27.25
N MET A 178 79.62 -6.17 -26.61
CA MET A 178 80.90 -5.50 -26.83
C MET A 178 82.06 -6.27 -26.17
N GLN A 179 81.86 -6.82 -24.96
CA GLN A 179 82.86 -7.70 -24.33
C GLN A 179 83.07 -9.00 -25.11
N ARG A 180 81.97 -9.67 -25.49
CA ARG A 180 82.05 -10.93 -26.26
C ARG A 180 82.77 -10.72 -27.60
N GLN A 181 82.61 -9.56 -28.23
CA GLN A 181 83.30 -9.24 -29.47
C GLN A 181 84.83 -9.10 -29.31
N GLY A 182 85.30 -8.60 -28.17
CA GLY A 182 86.74 -8.54 -27.85
C GLY A 182 87.32 -9.92 -27.62
N GLU A 183 86.66 -10.74 -26.79
CA GLU A 183 87.12 -12.09 -26.46
C GLU A 183 87.21 -13.01 -27.69
N VAL A 184 86.25 -12.91 -28.61
CA VAL A 184 86.29 -13.67 -29.88
C VAL A 184 87.50 -13.26 -30.74
N GLN A 185 87.89 -11.98 -30.70
CA GLN A 185 89.02 -11.49 -31.48
C GLN A 185 90.37 -11.92 -30.90
N GLU A 186 90.48 -11.97 -29.57
CA GLU A 186 91.66 -12.48 -28.86
C GLU A 186 91.86 -13.97 -29.18
N LEU A 187 90.80 -14.78 -29.05
CA LEU A 187 90.85 -16.22 -29.38
C LEU A 187 91.23 -16.46 -30.85
N ALA A 188 90.70 -15.67 -31.78
CA ALA A 188 91.01 -15.79 -33.20
C ALA A 188 92.48 -15.43 -33.51
N LEU A 189 93.05 -14.45 -32.80
CA LEU A 189 94.46 -14.10 -32.94
C LEU A 189 95.37 -15.21 -32.42
N GLU A 190 95.05 -15.80 -31.27
CA GLU A 190 95.81 -16.89 -30.67
C GLU A 190 95.84 -18.13 -31.59
N GLU A 191 94.67 -18.52 -32.12
CA GLU A 191 94.54 -19.64 -33.05
C GLU A 191 95.33 -19.39 -34.35
N MET A 192 95.27 -18.16 -34.89
CA MET A 192 96.07 -17.77 -36.05
C MET A 192 97.58 -17.90 -35.77
N LEU A 193 98.06 -17.40 -34.64
CA LEU A 193 99.49 -17.45 -34.29
C LEU A 193 99.96 -18.89 -34.07
N LYS A 194 99.18 -19.72 -33.36
CA LYS A 194 99.47 -21.15 -33.17
C LYS A 194 99.54 -21.92 -34.48
N SER A 195 98.63 -21.63 -35.42
CA SER A 195 98.64 -22.28 -36.74
C SER A 195 99.82 -21.85 -37.63
N THR A 196 100.23 -20.59 -37.53
CA THR A 196 101.29 -20.01 -38.37
C THR A 196 102.69 -20.35 -37.84
N PHE A 197 102.85 -20.46 -36.52
CA PHE A 197 104.13 -20.74 -35.86
C PHE A 197 104.05 -21.95 -34.92
N PRO A 198 103.99 -23.19 -35.45
CA PRO A 198 103.78 -24.39 -34.63
C PRO A 198 104.92 -24.73 -33.65
N PHE A 199 106.12 -24.18 -33.88
CA PHE A 199 107.30 -24.44 -33.06
C PHE A 199 107.50 -23.42 -31.93
N ASP A 200 106.76 -22.31 -31.97
CA ASP A 200 106.81 -21.25 -30.97
C ASP A 200 105.78 -21.52 -29.86
N ILE A 201 106.00 -20.93 -28.68
CA ILE A 201 104.98 -20.94 -27.62
C ILE A 201 104.18 -19.66 -27.69
N ILE A 202 102.86 -19.79 -27.78
CA ILE A 202 101.92 -18.67 -27.66
C ILE A 202 101.26 -18.77 -26.28
N GLU A 203 101.43 -17.74 -25.45
CA GLU A 203 100.80 -17.61 -24.13
C GLU A 203 99.81 -16.43 -24.12
N GLU A 204 98.62 -16.65 -23.56
CA GLU A 204 97.64 -15.62 -23.26
C GLU A 204 98.06 -14.85 -22.00
N VAL A 205 98.01 -13.51 -22.04
CA VAL A 205 98.18 -12.70 -20.84
C VAL A 205 96.82 -12.60 -20.14
N GLY A 206 96.71 -13.16 -18.93
CA GLY A 206 95.43 -13.28 -18.22
C GLY A 206 94.69 -11.96 -18.00
N LYS A 207 93.36 -12.00 -18.17
CA LYS A 207 92.45 -10.85 -18.00
C LYS A 207 92.64 -10.16 -16.64
N GLY A 208 93.06 -8.90 -16.69
CA GLY A 208 93.23 -8.03 -15.50
C GLY A 208 94.68 -7.68 -15.16
N ILE A 209 95.66 -8.29 -15.83
CA ILE A 209 97.07 -7.87 -15.77
C ILE A 209 97.31 -6.84 -16.87
N LYS A 210 98.03 -5.74 -16.56
CA LYS A 210 98.45 -4.77 -17.58
C LYS A 210 99.52 -5.43 -18.44
N GLY A 211 99.16 -5.77 -19.67
CA GLY A 211 100.01 -6.45 -20.65
C GLY A 211 99.24 -6.61 -21.95
N ALA A 212 99.94 -6.97 -23.01
CA ALA A 212 99.32 -7.10 -24.32
C ALA A 212 98.44 -8.34 -24.46
N ASP A 213 97.61 -8.38 -25.49
CA ASP A 213 96.63 -9.44 -25.73
C ASP A 213 97.26 -10.85 -25.85
N CYS A 214 98.40 -11.01 -26.55
CA CYS A 214 99.09 -12.31 -26.69
C CYS A 214 100.61 -12.15 -26.68
N MET A 215 101.33 -13.17 -26.19
CA MET A 215 102.79 -13.22 -26.25
C MET A 215 103.26 -14.47 -26.99
N GLN A 216 104.19 -14.29 -27.92
CA GLN A 216 104.84 -15.38 -28.65
C GLN A 216 106.31 -15.46 -28.23
N PHE A 217 106.72 -16.61 -27.73
CA PHE A 217 108.11 -16.94 -27.47
C PHE A 217 108.67 -17.68 -28.67
N VAL A 218 109.56 -17.00 -29.40
CA VAL A 218 110.15 -17.48 -30.64
C VAL A 218 111.23 -18.49 -30.31
N ARG A 219 111.17 -19.68 -30.91
CA ARG A 219 112.11 -20.77 -30.66
C ARG A 219 112.93 -21.12 -31.88
N ASP A 220 114.22 -21.39 -31.67
CA ASP A 220 115.07 -21.97 -32.70
C ASP A 220 114.73 -23.47 -32.90
N SER A 221 115.20 -24.03 -34.00
CA SER A 221 115.15 -25.45 -34.40
C SER A 221 115.50 -26.46 -33.29
N ASN A 222 116.27 -26.04 -32.28
CA ASN A 222 116.63 -26.84 -31.10
C ASN A 222 115.69 -26.66 -29.89
N GLY A 223 114.57 -25.95 -30.06
CA GLY A 223 113.58 -25.67 -29.02
C GLY A 223 114.01 -24.62 -27.98
N ARG A 224 115.13 -23.91 -28.21
CA ARG A 224 115.61 -22.84 -27.32
C ARG A 224 114.92 -21.53 -27.66
N GLU A 225 114.51 -20.80 -26.64
CA GLU A 225 113.88 -19.47 -26.79
C GLU A 225 114.92 -18.43 -27.20
N CYS A 226 114.65 -17.74 -28.31
CA CYS A 226 115.57 -16.78 -28.94
C CYS A 226 115.02 -15.36 -28.95
N GLY A 227 113.74 -15.17 -28.64
CA GLY A 227 113.11 -13.86 -28.60
C GLY A 227 111.68 -13.93 -28.13
N LYS A 228 111.10 -12.75 -27.87
CA LYS A 228 109.71 -12.59 -27.48
C LYS A 228 109.06 -11.54 -28.36
N ILE A 229 107.89 -11.86 -28.91
CA ILE A 229 107.04 -10.93 -29.65
C ILE A 229 105.76 -10.75 -28.84
N ILE A 230 105.30 -9.51 -28.74
CA ILE A 230 104.12 -9.14 -28.00
C ILE A 230 103.11 -8.59 -28.99
N TYR A 231 101.89 -9.12 -28.98
CA TYR A 231 100.82 -8.76 -29.90
C TYR A 231 99.70 -8.04 -29.15
N GLU A 232 99.25 -6.93 -29.72
CA GLU A 232 98.05 -6.21 -29.32
C GLU A 232 97.14 -6.11 -30.55
N SER A 233 95.90 -6.57 -30.42
CA SER A 233 94.89 -6.54 -31.46
C SER A 233 93.73 -5.64 -31.03
N LYS A 234 93.54 -4.54 -31.78
CA LYS A 234 92.40 -3.64 -31.59
C LYS A 234 91.56 -3.56 -32.85
N ARG A 235 90.25 -3.77 -32.71
CA ARG A 235 89.27 -3.46 -33.75
C ARG A 235 88.72 -2.06 -33.56
N THR A 236 89.30 -1.10 -34.27
CA THR A 236 88.91 0.31 -34.22
C THR A 236 88.89 0.91 -35.64
N LYS A 237 88.12 2.00 -35.82
CA LYS A 237 88.18 2.84 -37.02
C LYS A 237 89.21 3.96 -36.92
N ALA A 238 89.61 4.34 -35.70
CA ALA A 238 90.57 5.40 -35.43
C ALA A 238 91.65 4.87 -34.48
N PHE A 239 92.88 4.78 -34.97
CA PHE A 239 94.04 4.31 -34.22
C PHE A 239 94.71 5.49 -33.50
N THR A 240 94.98 5.38 -32.20
CA THR A 240 95.62 6.44 -31.40
C THR A 240 97.02 6.04 -30.95
N ASN A 241 97.95 7.01 -30.94
CA ASN A 241 99.35 6.78 -30.56
C ASN A 241 99.53 6.41 -29.08
N GLU A 242 98.54 6.70 -28.22
CA GLU A 242 98.56 6.33 -26.80
C GLU A 242 98.62 4.81 -26.59
N TRP A 243 98.03 4.02 -27.49
CA TRP A 243 98.08 2.55 -27.39
C TRP A 243 99.48 1.99 -27.65
N ILE A 244 100.24 2.63 -28.55
CA ILE A 244 101.63 2.25 -28.83
C ILE A 244 102.50 2.52 -27.60
N GLU A 245 102.35 3.69 -26.97
CA GLU A 245 103.13 4.04 -25.79
C GLU A 245 102.82 3.09 -24.62
N LYS A 246 101.54 2.73 -24.45
CA LYS A 246 101.14 1.71 -23.46
C LYS A 246 101.76 0.34 -23.75
N LEU A 247 101.71 -0.13 -24.99
CA LEU A 247 102.30 -1.41 -25.39
C LEU A 247 103.82 -1.44 -25.17
N LYS A 248 104.52 -0.34 -25.46
CA LYS A 248 105.96 -0.21 -25.20
C LYS A 248 106.27 -0.22 -23.71
N SER A 249 105.43 0.38 -22.87
CA SER A 249 105.57 0.30 -21.41
C SER A 249 105.37 -1.13 -20.92
N ASP A 250 104.37 -1.84 -21.45
CA ASP A 250 104.08 -3.23 -21.08
C ASP A 250 105.17 -4.21 -21.56
N MET A 251 105.92 -3.87 -22.62
CA MET A 251 107.10 -4.62 -23.06
C MET A 251 108.33 -4.43 -22.14
N ARG A 252 108.40 -3.32 -21.39
CA ARG A 252 109.54 -2.96 -20.52
C ARG A 252 109.38 -3.41 -19.07
N ALA A 253 108.15 -3.74 -18.65
CA ALA A 253 107.83 -4.27 -17.33
C ALA A 253 107.99 -5.79 -17.28
#